data_AF-A0A7V8SR70-F1
#
_entry.id   AF-A0A7V8SR70-F1
#
_cell.length_a   1.000
_cell.length_b   1.000
_cell.length_c   1.000
_cell.angle_alpha   90.00
_cell.angle_beta   90.00
_cell.angle_gamma   90.00
#
_symmetry.space_group_name_H-M   'P 1'
#
loop_
_entity.id
_entity.type
_entity.pdbx_description
1 polymer ?
#
loop_
_entity_poly.entity_id
_entity_poly.type
_entity_poly.pdbx_seq_one_letter_code
_entity_poly.pdbx_strand_id
1 'polypeptide(L)'
;MTSISTGPDAPAQEPASGPHSYGTPEVPKLMVKGEAEFETDPETARLSVTVSSRGPDRRGALEDLNRRNSQVLDLTREYGEAVEKVETGSLTVRPELSDRGRKERVRAHLGTVRLTVTVQDFTVLGELTGRLADLELTTVNGPWWGLRPRSAAHREARQLAVREAVSRGRELAEALGSELTALLELTDTGGGGTSPPPPPAPGMTRSAYAGAPEPAPAFDLEPQRQTVTARVSARFAISPPRL
;
A
#
# COMPACT_ATOMS: atom_id res chain seq x y z
N MET A 1 80.29 -42.35 45.68
CA MET A 1 79.74 -42.55 47.05
C MET A 1 79.41 -41.17 47.61
N THR A 2 78.18 -40.98 48.12
CA THR A 2 77.85 -40.14 49.30
C THR A 2 78.20 -38.63 49.29
N SER A 3 77.33 -37.65 49.60
CA SER A 3 75.86 -37.55 49.76
C SER A 3 75.45 -36.07 49.98
N ILE A 4 74.22 -35.69 49.59
CA ILE A 4 73.24 -34.78 50.28
C ILE A 4 73.76 -33.39 50.75
N SER A 5 73.22 -32.25 50.30
CA SER A 5 71.92 -31.65 50.69
C SER A 5 71.67 -30.34 49.88
N THR A 6 70.54 -29.59 49.86
CA THR A 6 69.21 -29.62 50.52
C THR A 6 68.15 -29.00 49.56
N GLY A 7 66.85 -29.07 49.89
CA GLY A 7 65.82 -28.13 49.37
C GLY A 7 65.48 -27.02 50.38
N PRO A 8 64.29 -26.36 50.33
CA PRO A 8 63.21 -26.42 49.34
C PRO A 8 62.82 -25.02 48.78
N ASP A 9 61.93 -24.94 47.78
CA ASP A 9 60.63 -24.22 47.89
C ASP A 9 59.74 -24.49 46.65
N ALA A 10 58.42 -24.28 46.76
CA ALA A 10 57.46 -24.44 45.67
C ALA A 10 56.95 -23.07 45.17
N PRO A 11 56.93 -22.80 43.85
CA PRO A 11 56.28 -21.60 43.34
C PRO A 11 54.75 -21.72 43.45
N ALA A 12 54.12 -20.64 43.92
CA ALA A 12 52.70 -20.59 44.26
C ALA A 12 51.75 -20.80 43.06
N GLN A 13 50.57 -21.33 43.34
CA GLN A 13 49.42 -21.19 42.44
C GLN A 13 49.05 -19.70 42.31
N GLU A 14 49.02 -19.20 41.07
CA GLU A 14 48.37 -17.92 40.78
C GLU A 14 46.88 -17.99 41.14
N PRO A 15 46.31 -16.94 41.74
CA PRO A 15 44.90 -16.93 42.13
C PRO A 15 43.98 -16.94 40.91
N ALA A 16 42.83 -17.59 41.08
CA ALA A 16 41.86 -17.86 40.04
C ALA A 16 41.45 -16.60 39.24
N SER A 17 41.29 -16.78 37.93
CA SER A 17 40.56 -15.86 37.05
C SER A 17 39.18 -15.57 37.67
N GLY A 18 39.00 -14.34 38.16
CA GLY A 18 37.70 -13.86 38.61
C GLY A 18 36.68 -13.93 37.46
N PRO A 19 35.37 -14.05 37.77
CA PRO A 19 34.35 -14.16 36.73
C PRO A 19 34.44 -12.95 35.81
N HIS A 20 34.58 -13.22 34.51
CA HIS A 20 34.47 -12.18 33.49
C HIS A 20 33.07 -11.57 33.61
N SER A 21 33.00 -10.38 34.20
CA SER A 21 31.81 -9.55 34.11
C SER A 21 31.65 -9.23 32.62
N TYR A 22 30.74 -9.95 31.95
CA TYR A 22 30.32 -9.60 30.61
C TYR A 22 29.78 -8.19 30.71
N GLY A 23 30.55 -7.24 30.19
CA GLY A 23 30.20 -5.83 30.25
C GLY A 23 28.88 -5.61 29.57
N THR A 24 27.81 -5.51 30.37
CA THR A 24 26.61 -4.79 29.98
C THR A 24 27.12 -3.48 29.38
N PRO A 25 26.69 -3.08 28.16
CA PRO A 25 27.00 -1.73 27.69
C PRO A 25 26.60 -0.74 28.79
N GLU A 26 27.39 0.32 28.95
CA GLU A 26 27.39 1.24 30.11
C GLU A 26 25.98 1.71 30.54
N VAL A 27 25.04 1.70 29.60
CA VAL A 27 23.60 1.56 29.88
C VAL A 27 23.01 0.40 29.05
N PRO A 28 22.28 -0.57 29.65
CA PRO A 28 21.60 -1.64 28.91
C PRO A 28 20.54 -1.08 27.95
N LYS A 29 20.32 -1.78 26.83
CA LYS A 29 19.56 -1.26 25.69
C LYS A 29 18.47 -2.23 25.26
N LEU A 30 17.24 -1.76 25.24
CA LEU A 30 16.07 -2.48 24.75
C LEU A 30 15.78 -2.07 23.30
N MET A 31 15.51 -3.03 22.42
CA MET A 31 15.05 -2.77 21.06
C MET A 31 13.65 -3.35 20.91
N VAL A 32 12.70 -2.51 20.48
CA VAL A 32 11.32 -2.92 20.21
C VAL A 32 10.92 -2.47 18.81
N LYS A 33 10.00 -3.24 18.21
CA LYS A 33 9.24 -2.79 17.05
C LYS A 33 7.86 -2.43 17.55
N GLY A 34 7.30 -1.34 17.02
CA GLY A 34 5.90 -1.05 17.18
C GLY A 34 5.18 -0.93 15.86
N GLU A 35 3.95 -1.41 15.85
CA GLU A 35 3.09 -1.49 14.69
C GLU A 35 1.70 -1.01 15.08
N ALA A 36 1.07 -0.23 14.22
CA ALA A 36 -0.29 0.19 14.40
C ALA A 36 -1.03 0.21 13.07
N GLU A 37 -2.33 -0.06 13.16
CA GLU A 37 -3.29 0.07 12.08
C GLU A 37 -4.28 1.18 12.43
N PHE A 38 -4.65 1.98 11.44
CA PHE A 38 -5.62 3.06 11.58
C PHE A 38 -6.63 2.96 10.43
N GLU A 39 -7.92 2.79 10.78
CA GLU A 39 -8.99 2.75 9.80
C GLU A 39 -9.66 4.12 9.62
N THR A 40 -9.70 4.58 8.38
CA THR A 40 -10.36 5.82 7.98
C THR A 40 -11.23 5.58 6.74
N ASP A 41 -12.18 6.46 6.50
CA ASP A 41 -12.93 6.45 5.24
C ASP A 41 -12.02 6.98 4.10
N PRO A 42 -12.23 6.57 2.84
CA PRO A 42 -11.37 6.96 1.72
C PRO A 42 -11.57 8.43 1.36
N GLU A 43 -10.50 9.05 0.85
CA GLU A 43 -10.51 10.47 0.43
C GLU A 43 -10.69 10.64 -1.09
N THR A 44 -10.44 9.57 -1.85
CA THR A 44 -10.49 9.54 -3.31
C THR A 44 -10.95 8.16 -3.81
N ALA A 45 -11.60 8.15 -4.97
CA ALA A 45 -11.96 6.95 -5.72
C ALA A 45 -11.30 7.03 -7.10
N ARG A 46 -10.54 6.00 -7.50
CA ARG A 46 -9.92 5.95 -8.83
C ARG A 46 -10.68 4.99 -9.74
N LEU A 47 -11.02 5.46 -10.93
CA LEU A 47 -11.55 4.66 -12.03
C LEU A 47 -10.46 4.52 -13.12
N SER A 48 -10.34 3.34 -13.73
CA SER A 48 -9.50 3.14 -14.91
C SER A 48 -10.39 2.90 -16.12
N VAL A 49 -10.43 3.91 -16.99
CA VAL A 49 -11.21 3.91 -18.23
C VAL A 49 -10.29 3.46 -19.36
N THR A 50 -10.66 2.40 -20.06
CA THR A 50 -9.92 1.89 -21.22
C THR A 50 -10.75 2.11 -22.47
N VAL A 51 -10.30 2.99 -23.36
CA VAL A 51 -10.98 3.29 -24.63
C VAL A 51 -10.27 2.52 -25.74
N SER A 52 -11.04 1.87 -26.61
CA SER A 52 -10.50 1.09 -27.72
C SER A 52 -11.07 1.47 -29.09
N SER A 53 -10.28 1.22 -30.13
CA SER A 53 -10.67 1.38 -31.53
C SER A 53 -10.16 0.21 -32.37
N ARG A 54 -10.88 -0.14 -33.42
CA ARG A 54 -10.51 -1.21 -34.35
C ARG A 54 -10.85 -0.77 -35.77
N GLY A 55 -9.83 -0.63 -36.62
CA GLY A 55 -10.00 -0.23 -38.02
C GLY A 55 -9.24 -1.17 -38.99
N PRO A 56 -9.60 -1.19 -40.28
CA PRO A 56 -8.85 -1.94 -41.30
C PRO A 56 -7.47 -1.32 -41.55
N ASP A 57 -7.34 -0.01 -41.40
CA ASP A 57 -6.11 0.76 -41.55
C ASP A 57 -5.69 1.41 -40.22
N ARG A 58 -4.39 1.74 -40.10
CA ARG A 58 -3.82 2.30 -38.87
C ARG A 58 -4.31 3.74 -38.60
N ARG A 59 -4.63 4.51 -39.63
CA ARG A 59 -4.92 5.94 -39.51
C ARG A 59 -6.34 6.16 -39.03
N GLY A 60 -7.32 5.54 -39.67
CA GLY A 60 -8.72 5.54 -39.23
C GLY A 60 -8.86 5.00 -37.80
N ALA A 61 -8.16 3.90 -37.47
CA ALA A 61 -8.14 3.37 -36.10
C ALA A 61 -7.60 4.40 -35.07
N LEU A 62 -6.62 5.23 -35.42
CA LEU A 62 -6.09 6.26 -34.52
C LEU A 62 -7.01 7.49 -34.45
N GLU A 63 -7.60 7.91 -35.57
CA GLU A 63 -8.58 9.01 -35.63
C GLU A 63 -9.86 8.67 -34.83
N ASP A 64 -10.35 7.43 -34.94
CA ASP A 64 -11.44 6.89 -34.12
C ASP A 64 -11.09 6.83 -32.63
N LEU A 65 -9.87 6.39 -32.30
CA LEU A 65 -9.42 6.34 -30.90
C LEU A 65 -9.37 7.75 -30.29
N ASN A 66 -8.84 8.71 -31.03
CA ASN A 66 -8.72 10.09 -30.57
C ASN A 66 -10.12 10.72 -30.38
N ARG A 67 -11.05 10.49 -31.30
CA ARG A 67 -12.45 10.95 -31.17
C ARG A 67 -13.12 10.41 -29.90
N ARG A 68 -13.02 9.09 -29.65
CA ARG A 68 -13.61 8.47 -28.44
C ARG A 68 -12.89 8.89 -27.15
N ASN A 69 -11.58 9.04 -27.20
CA ASN A 69 -10.81 9.58 -26.07
C ASN A 69 -11.23 11.02 -25.72
N SER A 70 -11.47 11.87 -26.72
CA SER A 70 -12.05 13.20 -26.50
C SER A 70 -13.44 13.12 -25.85
N GLN A 71 -14.34 12.25 -26.33
CA GLN A 71 -15.66 12.07 -25.71
C GLN A 71 -15.57 11.69 -24.22
N VAL A 72 -14.67 10.78 -23.84
CA VAL A 72 -14.43 10.43 -22.42
C VAL A 72 -13.90 11.62 -21.64
N LEU A 73 -12.94 12.37 -22.18
CA LEU A 73 -12.37 13.55 -21.52
C LEU A 73 -13.41 14.66 -21.33
N ASP A 74 -14.24 14.90 -22.34
CA ASP A 74 -15.30 15.92 -22.33
C ASP A 74 -16.41 15.54 -21.34
N LEU A 75 -16.89 14.28 -21.37
CA LEU A 75 -17.84 13.79 -20.37
C LEU A 75 -17.29 13.87 -18.94
N THR A 76 -16.01 13.55 -18.74
CA THR A 76 -15.40 13.65 -17.40
C THR A 76 -15.27 15.11 -16.94
N ARG A 77 -15.15 16.08 -17.86
CA ARG A 77 -15.12 17.52 -17.54
C ARG A 77 -16.49 18.08 -17.13
N GLU A 78 -17.60 17.47 -17.57
CA GLU A 78 -18.96 17.89 -17.17
C GLU A 78 -19.13 17.85 -15.64
N TYR A 79 -18.43 16.94 -14.95
CA TYR A 79 -18.50 16.77 -13.49
C TYR A 79 -17.66 17.78 -12.68
N GLY A 80 -16.88 18.65 -13.35
CA GLY A 80 -16.17 19.76 -12.72
C GLY A 80 -15.35 19.36 -11.48
N GLU A 81 -15.62 20.02 -10.36
CA GLU A 81 -14.89 19.86 -9.09
C GLU A 81 -15.07 18.48 -8.42
N ALA A 82 -16.04 17.66 -8.85
CA ALA A 82 -16.17 16.29 -8.34
C ALA A 82 -15.01 15.39 -8.80
N VAL A 83 -14.40 15.70 -9.95
CA VAL A 83 -13.23 15.00 -10.48
C VAL A 83 -11.96 15.79 -10.12
N GLU A 84 -11.19 15.28 -9.17
CA GLU A 84 -9.92 15.90 -8.74
C GLU A 84 -8.87 15.90 -9.86
N LYS A 85 -8.82 14.82 -10.66
CA LYS A 85 -7.79 14.67 -11.70
C LYS A 85 -8.20 13.67 -12.79
N VAL A 86 -7.80 13.96 -14.03
CA VAL A 86 -7.78 12.98 -15.12
C VAL A 86 -6.36 12.85 -15.66
N GLU A 87 -5.89 11.61 -15.80
CA GLU A 87 -4.56 11.29 -16.31
C GLU A 87 -4.65 10.33 -17.48
N THR A 88 -4.12 10.72 -18.65
CA THR A 88 -3.91 9.79 -19.76
C THR A 88 -2.66 8.97 -19.47
N GLY A 89 -2.84 7.66 -19.29
CA GLY A 89 -1.77 6.69 -19.10
C GLY A 89 -1.22 6.17 -20.43
N SER A 90 -1.14 4.85 -20.59
CA SER A 90 -0.55 4.23 -21.77
C SER A 90 -1.47 4.31 -23.00
N LEU A 91 -0.87 4.65 -24.14
CA LEU A 91 -1.43 4.53 -25.48
C LEU A 91 -0.70 3.40 -26.23
N THR A 92 -1.45 2.45 -26.79
CA THR A 92 -0.91 1.34 -27.58
C THR A 92 -1.67 1.23 -28.90
N VAL A 93 -0.94 1.12 -30.01
CA VAL A 93 -1.53 0.80 -31.33
C VAL A 93 -0.76 -0.37 -31.91
N ARG A 94 -1.44 -1.49 -32.15
CA ARG A 94 -0.83 -2.74 -32.65
C ARG A 94 -1.63 -3.33 -33.82
N PRO A 95 -0.96 -3.94 -34.82
CA PRO A 95 -1.65 -4.76 -35.81
C PRO A 95 -2.24 -6.01 -35.14
N GLU A 96 -3.45 -6.38 -35.53
CA GLU A 96 -4.06 -7.67 -35.26
C GLU A 96 -3.83 -8.57 -36.47
N LEU A 97 -3.12 -9.68 -36.28
CA LEU A 97 -2.85 -10.64 -37.35
C LEU A 97 -4.04 -11.59 -37.54
N SER A 98 -4.20 -12.13 -38.75
CA SER A 98 -5.19 -13.16 -39.04
C SER A 98 -4.69 -14.55 -38.64
N ASP A 99 -5.35 -15.21 -37.69
CA ASP A 99 -5.05 -16.60 -37.27
C ASP A 99 -5.21 -17.66 -38.40
N ARG A 100 -5.82 -17.28 -39.54
CA ARG A 100 -6.07 -18.18 -40.67
C ARG A 100 -4.99 -18.08 -41.75
N GLY A 101 -3.95 -18.90 -41.61
CA GLY A 101 -3.07 -19.32 -42.72
C GLY A 101 -1.57 -19.14 -42.49
N ARG A 102 -0.74 -19.84 -43.29
CA ARG A 102 0.74 -19.83 -43.23
C ARG A 102 1.41 -18.51 -43.68
N LYS A 103 0.72 -17.38 -43.60
CA LYS A 103 1.23 -16.06 -43.99
C LYS A 103 0.71 -15.01 -43.01
N GLU A 104 1.62 -14.32 -42.34
CA GLU A 104 1.28 -13.15 -41.52
C GLU A 104 0.58 -12.12 -42.40
N ARG A 105 -0.69 -11.87 -42.11
CA ARG A 105 -1.51 -10.85 -42.77
C ARG A 105 -2.20 -10.05 -41.68
N VAL A 106 -1.95 -8.74 -41.67
CA VAL A 106 -2.67 -7.79 -40.80
C VAL A 106 -4.14 -7.79 -41.22
N ARG A 107 -5.02 -8.06 -40.25
CA ARG A 107 -6.48 -8.11 -40.41
C ARG A 107 -7.15 -6.80 -39.99
N ALA A 108 -6.58 -6.16 -38.98
CA ALA A 108 -7.03 -4.88 -38.43
C ALA A 108 -5.89 -4.21 -37.67
N HIS A 109 -6.07 -2.94 -37.29
CA HIS A 109 -5.28 -2.27 -36.27
C HIS A 109 -6.14 -2.04 -35.03
N LEU A 110 -5.64 -2.47 -33.88
CA LEU A 110 -6.25 -2.24 -32.57
C LEU A 110 -5.53 -1.08 -31.88
N GLY A 111 -6.26 0.00 -31.61
CA GLY A 111 -5.84 1.10 -30.77
C GLY A 111 -6.45 0.96 -29.37
N THR A 112 -5.68 1.26 -28.33
CA THR A 112 -6.15 1.29 -26.95
C THR A 112 -5.46 2.42 -26.19
N VAL A 113 -6.22 3.23 -25.48
CA VAL A 113 -5.70 4.22 -24.52
C VAL A 113 -6.33 3.96 -23.15
N ARG A 114 -5.50 4.03 -22.10
CA ARG A 114 -5.94 3.96 -20.71
C ARG A 114 -5.92 5.35 -20.09
N LEU A 115 -7.02 5.72 -19.44
CA LEU A 115 -7.10 6.88 -18.56
C LEU A 115 -7.29 6.43 -17.12
N THR A 116 -6.84 7.27 -16.19
CA THR A 116 -7.14 7.18 -14.76
C THR A 116 -7.92 8.43 -14.39
N VAL A 117 -9.13 8.25 -13.88
CA VAL A 117 -9.98 9.33 -13.36
C VAL A 117 -9.96 9.23 -11.84
N THR A 118 -9.55 10.30 -11.16
CA THR A 118 -9.56 10.40 -9.69
C THR A 118 -10.72 11.30 -9.29
N VAL A 119 -11.68 10.72 -8.58
CA VAL A 119 -12.92 11.35 -8.13
C VAL A 119 -12.79 11.64 -6.64
N GLN A 120 -13.20 12.84 -6.21
CA GLN A 120 -13.19 13.27 -4.81
C GLN A 120 -14.60 13.37 -4.20
N ASP A 121 -15.63 13.56 -5.03
CA ASP A 121 -17.03 13.49 -4.59
C ASP A 121 -17.64 12.16 -5.03
N PHE A 122 -17.96 11.30 -4.06
CA PHE A 122 -18.48 9.96 -4.35
C PHE A 122 -19.96 9.96 -4.75
N THR A 123 -20.70 11.06 -4.54
CA THR A 123 -22.13 11.13 -4.89
C THR A 123 -22.36 11.02 -6.40
N VAL A 124 -21.44 11.54 -7.22
CA VAL A 124 -21.50 11.45 -8.69
C VAL A 124 -20.87 10.17 -9.24
N LEU A 125 -20.19 9.37 -8.41
CA LEU A 125 -19.34 8.25 -8.88
C LEU A 125 -20.16 7.17 -9.60
N GLY A 126 -21.36 6.87 -9.10
CA GLY A 126 -22.28 5.90 -9.71
C GLY A 126 -22.78 6.33 -11.09
N GLU A 127 -23.19 7.60 -11.22
CA GLU A 127 -23.66 8.19 -12.47
C GLU A 127 -22.52 8.31 -13.50
N LEU A 128 -21.36 8.85 -13.08
CA LEU A 128 -20.17 8.98 -13.90
C LEU A 128 -19.72 7.60 -14.42
N THR A 129 -19.74 6.56 -13.58
CA THR A 129 -19.38 5.20 -13.99
C THR A 129 -20.37 4.64 -15.00
N GLY A 130 -21.68 4.87 -14.82
CA GLY A 130 -22.73 4.50 -15.79
C GLY A 130 -22.53 5.19 -17.14
N ARG A 131 -22.47 6.53 -17.16
CA ARG A 131 -22.31 7.30 -18.40
C ARG A 131 -20.98 7.04 -19.12
N LEU A 132 -19.91 6.69 -18.39
CA LEU A 132 -18.65 6.24 -19.00
C LEU A 132 -18.74 4.82 -19.57
N ALA A 133 -19.53 3.93 -18.98
CA ALA A 133 -19.74 2.57 -19.46
C ALA A 133 -20.64 2.51 -20.71
N ASP A 134 -21.55 3.47 -20.88
CA ASP A 134 -22.41 3.62 -22.07
C ASP A 134 -21.63 4.07 -23.33
N LEU A 135 -20.38 4.53 -23.20
CA LEU A 135 -19.56 4.98 -24.33
C LEU A 135 -19.02 3.82 -25.18
N GLU A 136 -19.11 3.95 -26.50
CA GLU A 136 -18.68 2.91 -27.45
C GLU A 136 -17.24 2.42 -27.24
N LEU A 137 -17.06 1.10 -27.17
CA LEU A 137 -15.77 0.42 -26.95
C LEU A 137 -14.96 0.99 -25.77
N THR A 138 -15.66 1.45 -24.73
CA THR A 138 -15.08 1.90 -23.47
C THR A 138 -15.26 0.81 -22.41
N THR A 139 -14.29 0.67 -21.51
CA THR A 139 -14.35 -0.26 -20.38
C THR A 139 -13.89 0.43 -19.11
N VAL A 140 -14.80 0.59 -18.16
CA VAL A 140 -14.51 1.18 -16.84
C VAL A 140 -14.17 0.06 -15.85
N ASN A 141 -13.15 0.29 -15.03
CA ASN A 141 -12.71 -0.64 -13.98
C ASN A 141 -12.49 0.14 -12.69
N GLY A 142 -12.76 -0.48 -11.54
CA GLY A 142 -12.73 0.17 -10.22
C GLY A 142 -14.12 0.16 -9.57
N PRO A 143 -14.40 1.06 -8.60
CA PRO A 143 -13.48 2.06 -8.05
C PRO A 143 -12.38 1.45 -7.18
N TRP A 144 -11.16 1.99 -7.25
CA TRP A 144 -10.13 1.79 -6.24
C TRP A 144 -10.13 2.97 -5.27
N TRP A 145 -10.70 2.73 -4.09
CA TRP A 145 -10.64 3.61 -2.94
C TRP A 145 -9.19 3.90 -2.53
N GLY A 146 -8.94 5.08 -1.97
CA GLY A 146 -7.61 5.46 -1.53
C GLY A 146 -7.56 6.80 -0.79
N LEU A 147 -6.41 7.05 -0.18
CA LEU A 147 -6.10 8.27 0.56
C LEU A 147 -5.12 9.14 -0.23
N ARG A 148 -5.17 10.46 -0.06
CA ARG A 148 -4.19 11.34 -0.71
C ARG A 148 -2.82 11.14 -0.03
N PRO A 149 -1.70 11.32 -0.75
CA PRO A 149 -0.34 11.19 -0.17
C PRO A 149 -0.06 12.11 1.03
N ARG A 150 -0.88 13.16 1.22
CA ARG A 150 -0.79 14.13 2.33
C ARG A 150 -1.93 13.97 3.37
N SER A 151 -2.66 12.85 3.33
CA SER A 151 -3.74 12.53 4.28
C SER A 151 -3.26 12.58 5.74
N ALA A 152 -4.13 13.07 6.63
CA ALA A 152 -3.90 13.04 8.07
C ALA A 152 -3.84 11.61 8.62
N ALA A 153 -4.51 10.64 8.01
CA ALA A 153 -4.53 9.24 8.46
C ALA A 153 -3.12 8.62 8.50
N HIS A 154 -2.25 8.97 7.56
CA HIS A 154 -0.84 8.54 7.60
C HIS A 154 -0.07 9.11 8.80
N ARG A 155 -0.44 10.29 9.30
CA ARG A 155 0.13 10.88 10.51
C ARG A 155 -0.39 10.16 11.75
N GLU A 156 -1.68 9.87 11.82
CA GLU A 156 -2.30 9.18 12.95
C GLU A 156 -1.76 7.75 13.11
N ALA A 157 -1.68 6.98 12.02
CA ALA A 157 -1.08 5.65 12.03
C ALA A 157 0.36 5.66 12.60
N ARG A 158 1.21 6.60 12.14
CA ARG A 158 2.59 6.74 12.66
C ARG A 158 2.62 7.10 14.15
N GLN A 159 1.74 8.00 14.61
CA GLN A 159 1.67 8.34 16.03
C GLN A 159 1.22 7.15 16.89
N LEU A 160 0.26 6.35 16.40
CA LEU A 160 -0.17 5.13 17.07
C LEU A 160 0.98 4.11 17.17
N ALA A 161 1.74 3.89 16.10
CA ALA A 161 2.89 2.97 16.10
C ALA A 161 4.00 3.40 17.08
N VAL A 162 4.25 4.71 17.21
CA VAL A 162 5.18 5.24 18.22
C VAL A 162 4.64 5.05 19.65
N ARG A 163 3.34 5.24 19.87
CA ARG A 163 2.71 5.00 21.18
C ARG A 163 2.75 3.52 21.58
N GLU A 164 2.49 2.62 20.64
CA GLU A 164 2.60 1.16 20.86
C GLU A 164 4.06 0.78 21.20
N ALA A 165 5.04 1.25 20.41
CA ALA A 165 6.45 0.95 20.67
C ALA A 165 6.90 1.39 22.07
N VAL A 166 6.41 2.53 22.56
CA VAL A 166 6.69 3.01 23.92
C VAL A 166 5.96 2.16 24.98
N SER A 167 4.71 1.75 24.75
CA SER A 167 3.98 0.85 25.68
C SER A 167 4.71 -0.48 25.80
N ARG A 168 4.97 -1.13 24.67
CA ARG A 168 5.68 -2.40 24.56
C ARG A 168 7.09 -2.32 25.15
N GLY A 169 7.77 -1.18 24.99
CA GLY A 169 9.06 -0.89 25.62
C GLY A 169 8.99 -0.87 27.16
N ARG A 170 7.94 -0.29 27.74
CA ARG A 170 7.73 -0.31 29.20
C ARG A 170 7.39 -1.70 29.70
N GLU A 171 6.41 -2.37 29.08
CA GLU A 171 5.98 -3.72 29.44
C GLU A 171 7.16 -4.73 29.47
N LEU A 172 8.05 -4.66 28.47
CA LEU A 172 9.25 -5.51 28.41
C LEU A 172 10.35 -5.11 29.40
N ALA A 173 10.46 -3.83 29.77
CA ALA A 173 11.39 -3.39 30.80
C ALA A 173 10.89 -3.82 32.20
N GLU A 174 9.61 -3.61 32.50
CA GLU A 174 8.96 -3.99 33.76
C GLU A 174 9.08 -5.50 34.01
N ALA A 175 8.90 -6.33 32.97
CA ALA A 175 9.09 -7.78 33.04
C ALA A 175 10.53 -8.23 33.37
N LEU A 176 11.53 -7.35 33.22
CA LEU A 176 12.93 -7.58 33.59
C LEU A 176 13.31 -6.91 34.93
N GLY A 177 12.34 -6.34 35.65
CA GLY A 177 12.61 -5.51 36.83
C GLY A 177 13.38 -4.22 36.51
N SER A 178 13.33 -3.78 35.25
CA SER A 178 13.93 -2.56 34.71
C SER A 178 12.89 -1.47 34.50
N GLU A 179 13.36 -0.24 34.32
CA GLU A 179 12.57 0.93 33.89
C GLU A 179 13.08 1.44 32.54
N LEU A 180 12.18 2.00 31.72
CA LEU A 180 12.50 2.62 30.44
C LEU A 180 13.00 4.06 30.65
N THR A 181 14.31 4.32 30.48
CA THR A 181 14.93 5.57 30.95
C THR A 181 15.07 6.65 29.87
N ALA A 182 15.37 6.28 28.62
CA ALA A 182 15.51 7.23 27.52
C ALA A 182 15.27 6.57 26.15
N LEU A 183 14.78 7.34 25.18
CA LEU A 183 14.82 6.97 23.77
C LEU A 183 16.23 7.28 23.22
N LEU A 184 16.87 6.28 22.61
CA LEU A 184 18.20 6.40 21.99
C LEU A 184 18.11 6.56 20.47
N GLU A 185 17.17 5.86 19.84
CA GLU A 185 17.00 5.83 18.39
C GLU A 185 15.53 5.52 18.05
N LEU A 186 14.96 6.22 17.07
CA LEU A 186 13.64 5.91 16.52
C LEU A 186 13.73 5.95 15.00
N THR A 187 13.47 4.81 14.38
CA THR A 187 13.48 4.64 12.92
C THR A 187 12.06 4.35 12.47
N ASP A 188 11.51 5.23 11.62
CA ASP A 188 10.32 4.89 10.83
C ASP A 188 10.75 3.84 9.80
N THR A 189 10.36 2.59 10.05
CA THR A 189 10.71 1.45 9.18
C THR A 189 9.78 1.33 7.97
N GLY A 190 8.92 2.33 7.75
CA GLY A 190 7.91 2.33 6.71
C GLY A 190 6.64 1.59 7.11
N GLY A 191 5.60 1.75 6.30
CA GLY A 191 4.30 1.12 6.53
C GLY A 191 3.14 1.85 5.85
N GLY A 192 3.31 3.14 5.52
CA GLY A 192 2.26 4.02 4.99
C GLY A 192 1.68 3.69 3.60
N GLY A 193 1.81 2.46 3.11
CA GLY A 193 0.96 1.96 2.04
C GLY A 193 -0.44 1.69 2.59
N THR A 194 -1.46 2.24 1.93
CA THR A 194 -2.84 1.76 2.08
C THR A 194 -2.89 0.33 1.51
N SER A 195 -3.07 -0.67 2.37
CA SER A 195 -3.45 -1.99 1.89
C SER A 195 -4.98 -2.02 1.75
N PRO A 196 -5.53 -2.32 0.56
CA PRO A 196 -6.94 -2.64 0.46
C PRO A 196 -7.25 -3.81 1.43
N PRO A 197 -8.35 -3.77 2.18
CA PRO A 197 -8.83 -4.94 2.90
C PRO A 197 -9.03 -6.11 1.91
N PRO A 198 -8.84 -7.37 2.33
CA PRO A 198 -9.12 -8.51 1.47
C PRO A 198 -10.57 -8.45 0.97
N PRO A 199 -10.85 -8.72 -0.31
CA PRO A 199 -12.20 -8.62 -0.84
C PRO A 199 -13.13 -9.61 -0.13
N PRO A 200 -14.39 -9.23 0.15
CA PRO A 200 -15.36 -10.14 0.73
C PRO A 200 -15.53 -11.37 -0.19
N ALA A 201 -15.59 -12.56 0.41
CA ALA A 201 -15.79 -13.80 -0.33
C ALA A 201 -17.14 -13.73 -1.09
N PRO A 202 -17.22 -14.24 -2.34
CA PRO A 202 -18.41 -14.07 -3.18
C PRO A 202 -19.60 -14.86 -2.61
N GLY A 203 -20.50 -14.14 -1.93
CA GLY A 203 -21.68 -14.67 -1.25
C GLY A 203 -22.97 -13.94 -1.64
N MET A 204 -23.66 -14.49 -2.65
CA MET A 204 -25.09 -14.25 -2.97
C MET A 204 -25.64 -12.81 -2.94
N THR A 205 -25.69 -12.16 -4.10
CA THR A 205 -26.77 -11.21 -4.44
C THR A 205 -27.69 -11.83 -5.49
N ARG A 206 -29.00 -11.75 -5.24
CA ARG A 206 -30.04 -12.33 -6.12
C ARG A 206 -30.41 -11.34 -7.23
N SER A 207 -30.54 -11.84 -8.46
CA SER A 207 -31.13 -11.08 -9.56
C SER A 207 -32.64 -10.83 -9.34
N ALA A 208 -33.11 -9.65 -9.71
CA ALA A 208 -34.51 -9.33 -9.95
C ALA A 208 -34.63 -8.50 -11.25
N TYR A 209 -35.81 -8.47 -11.86
CA TYR A 209 -36.04 -8.11 -13.27
C TYR A 209 -36.82 -6.79 -13.45
N ALA A 210 -36.66 -6.19 -14.64
CA ALA A 210 -37.63 -5.40 -15.41
C ALA A 210 -38.00 -3.94 -15.00
N GLY A 211 -37.56 -2.97 -15.80
CA GLY A 211 -38.36 -2.56 -16.97
C GLY A 211 -39.00 -1.16 -17.00
N ALA A 212 -38.22 -0.14 -17.34
CA ALA A 212 -38.66 1.14 -17.94
C ALA A 212 -37.46 1.80 -18.69
N PRO A 213 -37.64 2.82 -19.56
CA PRO A 213 -36.53 3.61 -20.06
C PRO A 213 -36.06 4.59 -18.97
N GLU A 214 -35.36 4.05 -17.97
CA GLU A 214 -34.72 4.81 -16.89
C GLU A 214 -33.49 5.57 -17.42
N PRO A 215 -33.05 6.65 -16.73
CA PRO A 215 -31.69 7.15 -16.89
C PRO A 215 -30.68 6.02 -16.66
N ALA A 216 -29.49 6.14 -17.27
CA ALA A 216 -28.45 5.11 -17.23
C ALA A 216 -28.28 4.52 -15.81
N PRO A 217 -28.26 3.19 -15.65
CA PRO A 217 -28.30 2.55 -14.34
C PRO A 217 -27.10 3.00 -13.51
N ALA A 218 -27.36 3.86 -12.52
CA ALA A 218 -26.34 4.35 -11.62
C ALA A 218 -25.87 3.20 -10.72
N PHE A 219 -24.55 2.99 -10.67
CA PHE A 219 -23.98 2.00 -9.77
C PHE A 219 -24.04 2.53 -8.33
N ASP A 220 -24.67 1.77 -7.44
CA ASP A 220 -24.57 2.01 -6.00
C ASP A 220 -23.17 1.58 -5.52
N LEU A 221 -22.33 2.57 -5.18
CA LEU A 221 -20.90 2.41 -4.92
C LEU A 221 -20.55 2.92 -3.53
N GLU A 222 -20.75 2.09 -2.51
CA GLU A 222 -20.42 2.42 -1.13
C GLU A 222 -18.88 2.55 -0.92
N PRO A 223 -18.41 3.64 -0.29
CA PRO A 223 -16.99 3.84 0.03
C PRO A 223 -16.43 2.78 0.99
N GLN A 224 -15.43 2.01 0.55
CA GLN A 224 -14.75 1.04 1.39
C GLN A 224 -13.74 1.72 2.33
N ARG A 225 -13.84 1.47 3.64
CA ARG A 225 -12.85 1.96 4.63
C ARG A 225 -11.44 1.47 4.29
N GLN A 226 -10.45 2.32 4.58
CA GLN A 226 -9.04 2.14 4.25
C GLN A 226 -8.24 1.92 5.53
N THR A 227 -7.47 0.83 5.57
CA THR A 227 -6.54 0.53 6.66
C THR A 227 -5.16 1.09 6.32
N VAL A 228 -4.63 1.94 7.19
CA VAL A 228 -3.28 2.50 7.10
C VAL A 228 -2.42 1.86 8.19
N THR A 229 -1.43 1.07 7.79
CA THR A 229 -0.43 0.53 8.71
C THR A 229 0.72 1.53 8.88
N ALA A 230 1.39 1.50 10.03
CA ALA A 230 2.69 2.12 10.24
C ALA A 230 3.56 1.23 11.13
N ARG A 231 4.86 1.13 10.83
CA ARG A 231 5.82 0.37 11.65
C ARG A 231 7.02 1.24 12.00
N VAL A 232 7.41 1.21 13.27
CA VAL A 232 8.60 1.88 13.79
C VAL A 232 9.49 0.87 14.50
N SER A 233 10.80 1.10 14.48
CA SER A 233 11.76 0.42 15.35
C SER A 233 12.33 1.44 16.32
N ALA A 234 12.19 1.17 17.62
CA ALA A 234 12.64 2.07 18.68
C ALA A 234 13.70 1.37 19.54
N ARG A 235 14.81 2.05 19.76
CA ARG A 235 15.86 1.65 20.69
C ARG A 235 15.81 2.54 21.92
N PHE A 236 15.68 1.92 23.08
CA PHE A 236 15.65 2.60 24.36
C PHE A 236 16.85 2.21 25.23
N ALA A 237 17.21 3.10 26.15
CA ALA A 237 17.96 2.77 27.34
C ALA A 237 16.99 2.23 28.41
N ILE A 238 17.46 1.25 29.17
CA ILE A 238 16.77 0.74 30.36
C ILE A 238 17.69 0.78 31.57
N SER A 239 17.12 0.82 32.78
CA SER A 239 17.90 0.59 34.01
C SER A 239 18.44 -0.86 34.05
N PRO A 240 19.52 -1.16 34.80
CA PRO A 240 20.03 -2.52 34.95
C PRO A 240 18.93 -3.50 35.41
N PRO A 241 18.75 -4.64 34.70
CA PRO A 241 17.68 -5.59 35.01
C PRO A 241 17.94 -6.31 36.33
N ARG A 242 16.84 -6.74 36.96
CA ARG A 242 16.84 -7.55 38.19
C ARG A 242 16.40 -8.96 37.81
N LEU A 243 17.39 -9.82 37.57
CA LEU A 243 17.25 -11.21 37.14
C LEU A 243 17.42 -12.17 38.33
#